data_AF-A0A8S2FTP4-F1
#
_entry.id   AF-A0A8S2FTP4-F1
#
_cell.length_a   1.000
_cell.length_b   1.000
_cell.length_c   1.000
_cell.angle_alpha   90.00
_cell.angle_beta   90.00
_cell.angle_gamma   90.00
#
_symmetry.space_group_name_H-M   'P 1'
#
loop_
_entity.id
_entity.type
_entity.pdbx_description
1 polymer ?
#
loop_
_entity_poly.entity_id
_entity_poly.type
_entity_poly.pdbx_seq_one_letter_code
_entity_poly.pdbx_strand_id
1 'polypeptide(L)'
;TGKQLYLLMRKILSECSQILQRNVAYEIPALKKQITKVQQTRDECHLRHVELEKNIHEIEKQYIQLCTEMSIKGESVEAELNERIEYLPILCNELVTEKLNLLKQVLNFYEEFVVYFHQRKDSDLLSILKYLVYNGNLTVYEWRTGHAPTTIERPIQNYKTINAKNENEDETNQIIGLDDDNNLTIESIEIEQEKSPIKIVEDSIDLDTDNGIDWSAIDTVPELLDPSVDRNIPTTQSITDAINEAVIIEQQNERDGGIARGNDALTLLENRSTYILFMNNLNRLQSFLRQCLSECNINGTILMTFIMQNAPFSIQNKTENDLKTYLLAIDSIYSQILTKQFERLFLMRDSSKYRERLLQKFQQKTTTIERNRYLQREYDEKTQRCNKDEIELKQKLNLLIHYTKHLKEQ
;
A
#
# COMPACT_ATOMS: atom_id res chain seq x y z
N THR A 1 -19.46 54.10 -77.00
CA THR A 1 -19.84 53.97 -75.58
C THR A 1 -20.60 52.66 -75.30
N GLY A 2 -21.71 52.34 -75.99
CA GLY A 2 -22.48 51.10 -75.71
C GLY A 2 -21.77 49.76 -75.97
N LYS A 3 -20.92 49.66 -77.01
CA LYS A 3 -20.19 48.41 -77.34
C LYS A 3 -19.12 48.03 -76.31
N GLN A 4 -18.50 49.03 -75.66
CA GLN A 4 -17.55 48.81 -74.56
C GLN A 4 -18.26 48.35 -73.28
N LEU A 5 -19.45 48.90 -73.00
CA LEU A 5 -20.27 48.50 -71.86
C LEU A 5 -20.72 47.03 -71.96
N TYR A 6 -21.12 46.60 -73.16
CA TYR A 6 -21.52 45.22 -73.45
C TYR A 6 -20.36 44.21 -73.26
N LEU A 7 -19.17 44.56 -73.75
CA LEU A 7 -17.97 43.72 -73.58
C LEU A 7 -17.57 43.60 -72.10
N LEU A 8 -17.72 44.69 -71.33
CA LEU A 8 -17.47 44.68 -69.89
C LEU A 8 -18.48 43.78 -69.16
N MET A 9 -19.79 43.90 -69.44
CA MET A 9 -20.82 43.02 -68.86
C MET A 9 -20.58 41.55 -69.18
N ARG A 10 -20.22 41.22 -70.43
CA ARG A 10 -19.93 39.84 -70.83
C ARG A 10 -18.70 39.28 -70.10
N LYS A 11 -17.68 40.10 -69.88
CA LYS A 11 -16.48 39.71 -69.12
C LYS A 11 -16.82 39.47 -67.65
N ILE A 12 -17.57 40.37 -67.02
CA ILE A 12 -18.03 40.23 -65.63
C ILE A 12 -18.89 38.97 -65.46
N LEU A 13 -19.82 38.72 -66.38
CA LEU A 13 -20.66 37.51 -66.35
C LEU A 13 -19.83 36.22 -66.48
N SER A 14 -18.83 36.22 -67.36
CA SER A 14 -17.90 35.10 -67.50
C SER A 14 -17.08 34.86 -66.23
N GLU A 15 -16.61 35.92 -65.58
CA GLU A 15 -15.85 35.84 -64.32
C GLU A 15 -16.74 35.36 -63.16
N CYS A 16 -17.95 35.89 -63.02
CA CYS A 16 -18.93 35.43 -62.03
C CYS A 16 -19.30 33.95 -62.22
N SER A 17 -19.48 33.50 -63.47
CA SER A 17 -19.77 32.09 -63.79
C SER A 17 -18.61 31.17 -63.40
N GLN A 18 -17.36 31.57 -63.67
CA GLN A 18 -16.17 30.82 -63.27
C GLN A 18 -16.03 30.75 -61.74
N ILE A 19 -16.26 31.85 -61.02
CA ILE A 19 -16.22 31.89 -59.55
C ILE A 19 -17.33 31.00 -58.97
N LEU A 20 -18.55 31.04 -59.52
CA LEU A 20 -19.67 30.20 -59.10
C LEU A 20 -19.33 28.71 -59.28
N GLN A 21 -18.79 28.34 -60.44
CA GLN A 21 -18.40 26.95 -60.71
C GLN A 21 -17.31 26.48 -59.74
N ARG A 22 -16.30 27.31 -59.46
CA ARG A 22 -15.24 26.99 -58.48
C ARG A 22 -15.81 26.81 -57.07
N ASN A 23 -16.67 27.72 -56.64
CA ASN A 23 -17.26 27.68 -55.30
C ASN A 23 -18.11 26.41 -55.08
N VAL A 24 -18.95 26.07 -56.06
CA VAL A 24 -19.86 24.91 -55.98
C VAL A 24 -19.10 23.59 -56.12
N ALA A 25 -18.15 23.51 -57.05
CA ALA A 25 -17.47 22.26 -57.36
C ALA A 25 -16.30 21.93 -56.41
N TYR A 26 -15.62 22.94 -55.86
CA TYR A 26 -14.37 22.73 -55.12
C TYR A 26 -14.37 23.34 -53.72
N GLU A 27 -14.64 24.62 -53.56
CA GLU A 27 -14.47 25.33 -52.27
C GLU A 27 -15.45 24.85 -51.19
N ILE A 28 -16.75 24.79 -51.52
CA ILE A 28 -17.79 24.33 -50.57
C ILE A 28 -17.56 22.87 -50.16
N PRO A 29 -17.33 21.92 -51.10
CA PRO A 29 -16.98 20.54 -50.75
C PRO A 29 -15.68 20.42 -49.93
N ALA A 30 -14.64 21.20 -50.26
CA ALA A 30 -13.37 21.18 -49.54
C ALA A 30 -13.54 21.63 -48.08
N LEU A 31 -14.23 22.75 -47.85
CA LEU A 31 -14.53 23.23 -46.49
C LEU A 31 -15.38 22.23 -45.70
N LYS A 32 -16.40 21.62 -46.33
CA LYS A 32 -17.19 20.56 -45.68
C LYS A 32 -16.31 19.37 -45.27
N LYS A 33 -15.42 18.91 -46.16
CA LYS A 33 -14.49 17.82 -45.86
C LYS A 33 -13.54 18.18 -44.73
N GLN A 34 -13.07 19.43 -44.68
CA GLN A 34 -12.21 19.91 -43.60
C GLN A 34 -12.96 19.94 -42.26
N ILE A 35 -14.22 20.40 -42.23
CA ILE A 35 -15.07 20.36 -41.04
C ILE A 35 -15.23 18.91 -40.55
N THR A 36 -15.53 17.96 -41.44
CA THR A 36 -15.66 16.54 -41.03
C THR A 36 -14.37 15.98 -40.45
N LYS A 37 -13.19 16.31 -41.01
CA LYS A 37 -11.90 15.89 -40.44
C LYS A 37 -11.66 16.45 -39.04
N VAL A 38 -11.98 17.73 -38.83
CA VAL A 38 -11.84 18.38 -37.53
C VAL A 38 -12.80 17.76 -36.51
N GLN A 39 -14.04 17.45 -36.92
CA GLN A 39 -15.02 16.74 -36.08
C GLN A 39 -14.54 15.34 -35.69
N GLN A 40 -14.03 14.56 -36.64
CA GLN A 40 -13.46 13.24 -36.36
C GLN A 40 -12.31 13.32 -35.36
N THR A 41 -11.38 14.25 -35.57
CA THR A 41 -10.23 14.46 -34.67
C THR A 41 -10.70 14.86 -33.26
N ARG A 42 -11.72 15.71 -33.17
CA ARG A 42 -12.32 16.12 -31.90
C ARG A 42 -12.94 14.94 -31.17
N ASP A 43 -13.76 14.15 -31.87
CA ASP A 43 -14.48 13.03 -31.26
C ASP A 43 -13.49 11.95 -30.80
N GLU A 44 -12.41 11.69 -31.56
CA GLU A 44 -11.30 10.83 -31.13
C GLU A 44 -10.60 11.36 -29.86
N CYS A 45 -10.31 12.66 -29.79
CA CYS A 45 -9.70 13.27 -28.60
C CYS A 45 -10.63 13.17 -27.38
N HIS A 46 -11.93 13.37 -27.57
CA HIS A 46 -12.93 13.22 -26.51
C HIS A 46 -13.02 11.76 -26.02
N LEU A 47 -13.01 10.78 -26.93
CA LEU A 47 -12.99 9.37 -26.54
C LEU A 47 -11.74 9.04 -25.70
N ARG A 48 -10.56 9.50 -26.12
CA ARG A 48 -9.31 9.34 -25.36
C ARG A 48 -9.36 10.00 -23.99
N HIS A 49 -9.94 11.20 -23.89
CA HIS A 49 -10.14 11.87 -22.61
C HIS A 49 -10.99 11.00 -21.65
N VAL A 50 -12.14 10.49 -22.13
CA VAL A 50 -13.03 9.65 -21.31
C VAL A 50 -12.37 8.32 -20.89
N GLU A 51 -11.55 7.72 -21.76
CA GLU A 51 -10.75 6.53 -21.42
C GLU A 51 -9.75 6.83 -20.30
N LEU A 52 -9.01 7.94 -20.41
CA LEU A 52 -8.06 8.38 -19.37
C LEU A 52 -8.76 8.69 -18.06
N GLU A 53 -9.93 9.33 -18.09
CA GLU A 53 -10.72 9.65 -16.89
C GLU A 53 -11.14 8.38 -16.13
N LYS A 54 -11.59 7.34 -16.86
CA LYS A 54 -11.91 6.05 -16.25
C LYS A 54 -10.68 5.39 -15.62
N ASN A 55 -9.55 5.41 -16.33
CA ASN A 55 -8.30 4.84 -15.84
C ASN A 55 -7.80 5.58 -14.58
N ILE A 56 -7.85 6.92 -14.58
CA ILE A 56 -7.51 7.74 -13.39
C ILE A 56 -8.39 7.32 -12.20
N HIS A 57 -9.71 7.22 -12.40
CA HIS A 57 -10.63 6.86 -11.33
C HIS A 57 -10.36 5.45 -10.78
N GLU A 58 -10.00 4.51 -11.64
CA GLU A 58 -9.62 3.15 -11.24
C GLU A 58 -8.33 3.13 -10.42
N ILE A 59 -7.28 3.84 -10.84
CA ILE A 59 -6.01 3.94 -10.10
C ILE A 59 -6.22 4.68 -8.77
N GLU A 60 -7.03 5.74 -8.74
CA GLU A 60 -7.39 6.45 -7.50
C GLU A 60 -8.11 5.53 -6.52
N LYS A 61 -9.05 4.71 -6.99
CA LYS A 61 -9.71 3.71 -6.16
C LYS A 61 -8.72 2.70 -5.58
N GLN A 62 -7.79 2.21 -6.39
CA GLN A 62 -6.73 1.31 -5.92
C GLN A 62 -5.78 1.99 -4.92
N TYR A 63 -5.48 3.27 -5.11
CA TYR A 63 -4.68 4.06 -4.17
C TYR A 63 -5.40 4.21 -2.82
N ILE A 64 -6.69 4.56 -2.84
CA ILE A 64 -7.51 4.65 -1.62
C ILE A 64 -7.61 3.29 -0.93
N GLN A 65 -7.79 2.20 -1.67
CA GLN A 65 -7.78 0.85 -1.12
C GLN A 65 -6.44 0.55 -0.41
N LEU A 66 -5.31 0.82 -1.04
CA LEU A 66 -3.99 0.70 -0.40
C LEU A 66 -3.88 1.56 0.87
N CYS A 67 -4.36 2.80 0.84
CA CYS A 67 -4.38 3.67 2.02
C CYS A 67 -5.22 3.07 3.16
N THR A 68 -6.42 2.56 2.85
CA THR A 68 -7.30 1.94 3.86
C THR A 68 -6.69 0.69 4.47
N GLU A 69 -6.04 -0.14 3.66
CA GLU A 69 -5.38 -1.36 4.13
C GLU A 69 -4.20 -1.07 5.05
N MET A 70 -3.49 0.05 4.83
CA MET A 70 -2.42 0.50 5.71
C MET A 70 -2.92 1.41 6.85
N SER A 71 -4.21 1.79 6.83
CA SER A 71 -4.84 2.77 7.71
C SER A 71 -4.15 4.14 7.73
N ILE A 72 -3.77 4.61 6.55
CA ILE A 72 -3.13 5.91 6.32
C ILE A 72 -4.08 6.83 5.52
N LYS A 73 -3.87 8.15 5.60
CA LYS A 73 -4.64 9.15 4.85
C LYS A 73 -4.11 9.27 3.41
N GLY A 74 -2.81 9.10 3.23
CA GLY A 74 -2.14 9.14 1.93
C GLY A 74 -1.73 10.54 1.47
N GLU A 75 -1.65 11.52 2.38
CA GLU A 75 -1.17 12.88 2.08
C GLU A 75 0.37 12.93 2.11
N SER A 76 0.98 12.33 3.13
CA SER A 76 2.43 12.15 3.22
C SER A 76 2.73 10.70 3.60
N VAL A 77 2.65 9.82 2.59
CA VAL A 77 2.80 8.36 2.78
C VAL A 77 4.05 8.03 3.59
N GLU A 78 5.19 8.66 3.33
CA GLU A 78 6.43 8.36 4.07
C GLU A 78 6.36 8.73 5.55
N ALA A 79 5.81 9.91 5.88
CA ALA A 79 5.68 10.37 7.25
C ALA A 79 4.61 9.58 8.01
N GLU A 80 3.46 9.32 7.38
CA GLU A 80 2.35 8.57 7.96
C GLU A 80 2.74 7.11 8.25
N LEU A 81 3.50 6.48 7.35
CA LEU A 81 4.05 5.14 7.59
C LEU A 81 5.02 5.13 8.77
N ASN A 82 5.87 6.15 8.92
CA ASN A 82 6.80 6.25 10.05
C ASN A 82 6.06 6.47 11.36
N GLU A 83 5.10 7.38 11.40
CA GLU A 83 4.26 7.62 12.57
C GLU A 83 3.54 6.33 13.00
N ARG A 84 3.10 5.51 12.03
CA ARG A 84 2.45 4.23 12.33
C ARG A 84 3.41 3.20 12.94
N ILE A 85 4.67 3.18 12.50
CA ILE A 85 5.72 2.35 13.12
C ILE A 85 6.04 2.85 14.53
N GLU A 86 6.07 4.16 14.76
CA GLU A 86 6.28 4.76 16.09
C GLU A 86 5.10 4.52 17.04
N TYR A 87 3.88 4.42 16.50
CA TYR A 87 2.67 4.10 17.26
C TYR A 87 2.54 2.60 17.61
N LEU A 88 3.29 1.71 16.95
CA LEU A 88 3.29 0.26 17.22
C LEU A 88 3.58 -0.08 18.71
N PRO A 89 4.64 0.47 19.35
CA PRO A 89 4.87 0.35 20.79
C PRO A 89 3.64 0.68 21.65
N ILE A 90 2.94 1.76 21.31
CA ILE A 90 1.80 2.28 22.07
C ILE A 90 0.62 1.31 21.93
N LEU A 91 0.34 0.86 20.70
CA LEU A 91 -0.65 -0.19 20.46
C LEU A 91 -0.37 -1.45 21.27
N CYS A 92 0.88 -1.94 21.27
CA CYS A 92 1.26 -3.11 22.05
C CYS A 92 1.01 -2.90 23.56
N ASN A 93 1.27 -1.70 24.07
CA ASN A 93 1.02 -1.36 25.48
C ASN A 93 -0.49 -1.29 25.81
N GLU A 94 -1.29 -0.70 24.94
CA GLU A 94 -2.75 -0.61 25.10
C GLU A 94 -3.40 -2.01 25.14
N LEU A 95 -2.99 -2.90 24.22
CA LEU A 95 -3.49 -4.27 24.16
C LEU A 95 -3.23 -5.06 25.44
N VAL A 96 -2.03 -4.92 25.99
CA VAL A 96 -1.65 -5.58 27.24
C VAL A 96 -2.45 -4.98 28.38
N THR A 97 -2.44 -3.66 28.55
CA THR A 97 -3.04 -3.00 29.72
C THR A 97 -4.55 -3.23 29.84
N GLU A 98 -5.30 -3.25 28.74
CA GLU A 98 -6.75 -3.49 28.77
C GLU A 98 -7.11 -4.90 29.25
N LYS A 99 -6.32 -5.91 28.85
CA LYS A 99 -6.63 -7.33 29.12
C LYS A 99 -5.77 -7.97 30.22
N LEU A 100 -4.80 -7.24 30.78
CA LEU A 100 -3.83 -7.74 31.76
C LEU A 100 -4.50 -8.33 33.00
N ASN A 101 -5.56 -7.70 33.51
CA ASN A 101 -6.26 -8.19 34.70
C ASN A 101 -6.94 -9.55 34.48
N LEU A 102 -7.54 -9.76 33.30
CA LEU A 102 -8.14 -11.04 32.94
C LEU A 102 -7.06 -12.08 32.69
N LEU A 103 -6.01 -11.70 31.97
CA LEU A 103 -4.86 -12.57 31.69
C LEU A 103 -4.17 -13.05 32.97
N LYS A 104 -4.07 -12.19 33.98
CA LYS A 104 -3.58 -12.54 35.32
C LYS A 104 -4.44 -13.61 35.99
N GLN A 105 -5.77 -13.50 35.90
CA GLN A 105 -6.66 -14.51 36.46
C GLN A 105 -6.53 -15.85 35.74
N VAL A 106 -6.41 -15.84 34.41
CA VAL A 106 -6.20 -17.05 33.61
C VAL A 106 -4.86 -17.71 33.93
N LEU A 107 -3.80 -16.90 34.05
CA LEU A 107 -2.47 -17.34 34.40
C LEU A 107 -2.45 -18.02 35.78
N ASN A 108 -3.04 -17.38 36.80
CA ASN A 108 -3.14 -17.96 38.14
C ASN A 108 -3.93 -19.28 38.14
N PHE A 109 -5.04 -19.32 37.40
CA PHE A 109 -5.83 -20.55 37.25
C PHE A 109 -5.02 -21.67 36.58
N TYR A 110 -4.28 -21.36 35.51
CA TYR A 110 -3.42 -22.31 34.83
C TYR A 110 -2.29 -22.83 35.73
N GLU A 111 -1.61 -21.94 36.47
CA GLU A 111 -0.53 -22.30 37.38
C GLU A 111 -1.01 -23.23 38.49
N GLU A 112 -2.12 -22.89 39.14
CA GLU A 112 -2.71 -23.72 40.18
C GLU A 112 -3.16 -25.08 39.63
N PHE A 113 -3.71 -25.11 38.42
CA PHE A 113 -4.08 -26.35 37.74
C PHE A 113 -2.86 -27.24 37.45
N VAL A 114 -1.79 -26.67 36.91
CA VAL A 114 -0.56 -27.43 36.64
C VAL A 114 0.06 -27.94 37.93
N VAL A 115 0.15 -27.10 38.97
CA VAL A 115 0.67 -27.52 40.29
C VAL A 115 -0.18 -28.65 40.88
N TYR A 116 -1.51 -28.58 40.76
CA TYR A 116 -2.40 -29.60 41.28
C TYR A 116 -2.27 -30.95 40.56
N PHE A 117 -2.33 -30.94 39.22
CA PHE A 117 -2.33 -32.18 38.44
C PHE A 117 -0.93 -32.77 38.20
N HIS A 118 0.10 -31.92 38.03
CA HIS A 118 1.44 -32.36 37.67
C HIS A 118 2.40 -32.36 38.86
N GLN A 119 2.02 -31.76 40.00
CA GLN A 119 2.86 -31.64 41.22
C GLN A 119 4.25 -31.04 40.94
N ARG A 120 4.37 -30.29 39.84
CA ARG A 120 5.59 -29.58 39.45
C ARG A 120 5.33 -28.09 39.53
N LYS A 121 6.20 -27.40 40.26
CA LYS A 121 6.36 -25.96 40.13
C LYS A 121 7.41 -25.71 39.05
N ASP A 122 7.00 -25.83 37.80
CA ASP A 122 7.87 -25.45 36.70
C ASP A 122 8.03 -23.92 36.73
N SER A 123 9.22 -23.48 37.15
CA SER A 123 9.59 -22.06 37.29
C SER A 123 9.35 -21.29 36.00
N ASP A 124 9.56 -21.96 34.86
CA ASP A 124 9.63 -21.37 33.52
C ASP A 124 8.29 -21.35 32.77
N LEU A 125 7.19 -21.82 33.38
CA LEU A 125 5.89 -21.84 32.69
C LEU A 125 5.48 -20.43 32.27
N LEU A 126 5.22 -20.25 30.97
CA LEU A 126 4.69 -19.01 30.41
C LEU A 126 5.52 -17.77 30.83
N SER A 127 6.85 -17.90 30.91
CA SER A 127 7.76 -16.89 31.49
C SER A 127 7.56 -15.47 30.97
N ILE A 128 7.33 -15.30 29.66
CA ILE A 128 7.07 -13.98 29.05
C ILE A 128 5.69 -13.45 29.42
N LEU A 129 4.68 -14.33 29.50
CA LEU A 129 3.33 -13.94 29.91
C LEU A 129 3.29 -13.51 31.38
N LYS A 130 3.96 -14.27 32.25
CA LYS A 130 4.17 -13.92 33.66
C LYS A 130 4.81 -12.55 33.77
N TYR A 131 5.93 -12.35 33.09
CA TYR A 131 6.65 -11.09 33.13
C TYR A 131 5.81 -9.91 32.63
N LEU A 132 5.09 -10.07 31.52
CA LEU A 132 4.18 -9.05 30.99
C LEU A 132 3.06 -8.70 31.97
N VAL A 133 2.50 -9.69 32.67
CA VAL A 133 1.41 -9.48 33.64
C VAL A 133 1.89 -8.77 34.92
N TYR A 134 3.10 -9.06 35.39
CA TYR A 134 3.60 -8.48 36.65
C TYR A 134 4.36 -7.17 36.46
N ASN A 135 5.11 -7.04 35.37
CA ASN A 135 6.03 -5.92 35.14
C ASN A 135 5.59 -5.02 33.98
N GLY A 136 4.66 -5.46 33.13
CA GLY A 136 4.20 -4.74 31.94
C GLY A 136 5.07 -4.99 30.71
N ASN A 137 4.74 -4.32 29.60
CA ASN A 137 5.48 -4.41 28.34
C ASN A 137 6.73 -3.53 28.37
N LEU A 138 7.73 -4.02 29.10
CA LEU A 138 9.04 -3.40 29.28
C LEU A 138 10.03 -3.82 28.19
N THR A 139 11.26 -3.31 28.25
CA THR A 139 12.32 -3.64 27.29
C THR A 139 12.78 -5.09 27.40
N VAL A 140 13.26 -5.66 26.29
CA VAL A 140 13.87 -6.99 26.31
C VAL A 140 15.12 -7.02 27.20
N TYR A 141 15.86 -5.90 27.27
CA TYR A 141 16.96 -5.71 28.21
C TYR A 141 16.54 -5.92 29.67
N GLU A 142 15.46 -5.27 30.12
CA GLU A 142 14.93 -5.40 31.48
C GLU A 142 14.48 -6.82 31.80
N TRP A 143 13.91 -7.51 30.80
CA TRP A 143 13.50 -8.90 30.95
C TRP A 143 14.70 -9.84 31.09
N ARG A 144 15.75 -9.63 30.29
CA ARG A 144 16.95 -10.48 30.27
C ARG A 144 17.88 -10.25 31.46
N THR A 145 18.03 -9.00 31.89
CA THR A 145 19.02 -8.60 32.91
C THR A 145 18.40 -8.33 34.29
N GLY A 146 17.07 -8.24 34.38
CA GLY A 146 16.36 -7.89 35.61
C GLY A 146 16.52 -6.44 36.07
N HIS A 147 17.26 -5.61 35.33
CA HIS A 147 17.55 -4.22 35.68
C HIS A 147 17.11 -3.26 34.57
N ALA A 148 16.60 -2.08 34.94
CA ALA A 148 16.25 -1.03 34.00
C ALA A 148 17.49 -0.50 33.26
N PRO A 149 17.44 -0.34 31.92
CA PRO A 149 18.54 0.26 31.19
C PRO A 149 18.70 1.73 31.58
N THR A 150 19.94 2.17 31.71
CA THR A 150 20.29 3.57 31.97
C THR A 150 20.13 4.44 30.72
N THR A 151 20.23 3.84 29.53
CA THR A 151 19.97 4.50 28.24
C THR A 151 19.41 3.49 27.25
N ILE A 152 18.39 3.89 26.49
CA ILE A 152 17.74 3.04 25.47
C ILE A 152 18.12 3.59 24.10
N GLU A 153 18.99 2.90 23.39
CA GLU A 153 19.34 3.18 21.99
C GLU A 153 18.47 2.30 21.09
N ARG A 154 17.25 2.79 20.80
CA ARG A 154 16.37 2.12 19.84
C ARG A 154 17.09 1.98 18.50
N PRO A 155 16.94 0.85 17.79
CA PRO A 155 17.53 0.69 16.48
C PRO A 155 16.98 1.80 15.57
N ILE A 156 17.82 2.79 15.27
CA ILE A 156 17.52 3.85 14.31
C ILE A 156 17.40 3.12 12.98
N GLN A 157 16.18 2.91 12.53
CA GLN A 157 15.97 2.56 11.15
C GLN A 157 16.41 3.78 10.36
N ASN A 158 17.56 3.68 9.73
CA ASN A 158 18.03 4.64 8.75
C ASN A 158 17.08 4.58 7.55
N TYR A 159 15.88 5.12 7.74
CA TYR A 159 14.96 5.46 6.69
C TYR A 159 15.65 6.57 5.91
N LYS A 160 16.41 6.20 4.87
CA LYS A 160 16.88 7.19 3.91
C LYS A 160 15.62 7.86 3.35
N THR A 161 15.39 9.09 3.78
CA THR A 161 14.40 9.95 3.14
C THR A 161 14.76 10.00 1.67
N ILE A 162 13.88 9.50 0.82
CA ILE A 162 14.14 9.45 -0.63
C ILE A 162 14.29 10.88 -1.20
N ASN A 163 13.93 11.91 -0.42
CA ASN A 163 13.88 13.30 -0.84
C ASN A 163 14.94 14.23 -0.21
N ALA A 164 16.07 13.71 0.28
CA ALA A 164 17.15 14.54 0.83
C ALA A 164 18.52 14.24 0.17
N LYS A 165 18.59 14.42 -1.14
CA LYS A 165 19.84 14.78 -1.84
C LYS A 165 19.48 15.74 -2.94
N ASN A 166 19.79 17.02 -2.73
CA ASN A 166 20.30 17.96 -3.74
C ASN A 166 20.33 19.38 -3.15
N GLU A 167 20.95 19.56 -1.99
CA GLU A 167 21.42 20.90 -1.62
C GLU A 167 22.81 20.75 -0.99
N ASN A 168 23.79 21.30 -1.71
CA ASN A 168 25.17 21.58 -1.33
C ASN A 168 26.19 20.47 -1.61
N GLU A 169 26.72 20.46 -2.83
CA GLU A 169 28.16 20.58 -3.06
C GLU A 169 28.43 21.17 -4.46
N ASP A 170 29.12 22.30 -4.42
CA ASP A 170 29.55 23.29 -5.41
C ASP A 170 29.86 22.90 -6.86
N GLU A 171 29.52 23.86 -7.71
CA GLU A 171 30.06 24.21 -9.02
C GLU A 171 31.39 23.53 -9.43
N THR A 172 31.30 22.60 -10.38
CA THR A 172 32.24 22.59 -11.50
C THR A 172 31.47 22.42 -12.80
N ASN A 173 31.52 23.47 -13.62
CA ASN A 173 31.17 23.41 -15.03
C ASN A 173 31.99 22.31 -15.71
N GLN A 174 31.34 21.21 -16.08
CA GLN A 174 31.78 20.40 -17.21
C GLN A 174 30.55 19.89 -17.96
N ILE A 175 30.21 20.65 -18.99
CA ILE A 175 29.39 20.23 -20.12
C ILE A 175 30.11 19.03 -20.74
N ILE A 176 29.60 17.83 -20.46
CA ILE A 176 29.93 16.56 -21.10
C ILE A 176 28.59 15.80 -21.07
N GLY A 177 27.98 15.35 -22.14
CA GLY A 177 28.37 15.20 -23.54
C GLY A 177 27.22 14.35 -24.07
N LEU A 178 26.30 14.99 -24.76
CA LEU A 178 25.30 14.31 -25.56
C LEU A 178 26.08 13.68 -26.72
N ASP A 179 26.41 12.40 -26.60
CA ASP A 179 26.71 11.55 -27.75
C ASP A 179 25.33 10.99 -28.16
N ASP A 180 24.57 11.60 -29.08
CA ASP A 180 24.85 11.78 -30.51
C ASP A 180 25.33 10.49 -31.18
N ASP A 181 24.39 9.56 -31.35
CA ASP A 181 24.32 8.68 -32.51
C ASP A 181 22.84 8.53 -32.93
N ASN A 182 22.31 9.55 -33.58
CA ASN A 182 21.41 9.38 -34.73
C ASN A 182 21.32 10.69 -35.51
N ASN A 183 22.32 10.83 -36.36
CA ASN A 183 22.47 11.84 -37.39
C ASN A 183 21.25 11.86 -38.34
N LEU A 184 20.33 12.81 -38.18
CA LEU A 184 19.37 13.18 -39.22
C LEU A 184 19.25 14.70 -39.28
N THR A 185 20.03 15.25 -40.21
CA THR A 185 19.93 16.56 -40.82
C THR A 185 18.49 16.99 -41.05
N ILE A 186 18.10 18.09 -40.40
CA ILE A 186 16.90 18.86 -40.75
C ILE A 186 17.25 19.70 -41.98
N GLU A 187 17.10 19.12 -43.16
CA GLU A 187 16.82 19.91 -44.35
C GLU A 187 15.31 20.13 -44.43
N SER A 188 14.95 21.40 -44.52
CA SER A 188 13.61 21.89 -44.79
C SER A 188 12.95 21.16 -45.95
N ILE A 189 11.96 20.32 -45.65
CA ILE A 189 11.14 19.64 -46.66
C ILE A 189 9.67 19.98 -46.42
N GLU A 190 9.08 20.45 -47.51
CA GLU A 190 7.70 20.87 -47.70
C GLU A 190 6.71 19.76 -47.32
N ILE A 191 5.61 20.17 -46.70
CA ILE A 191 4.52 19.30 -46.28
C ILE A 191 3.76 18.83 -47.52
N GLU A 192 4.14 17.67 -48.06
CA GLU A 192 3.24 16.86 -48.88
C GLU A 192 2.55 15.80 -48.02
N GLN A 193 1.24 15.78 -48.16
CA GLN A 193 0.31 14.89 -47.50
C GLN A 193 0.58 13.45 -47.95
N GLU A 194 0.79 12.51 -47.03
CA GLU A 194 0.21 11.17 -47.18
C GLU A 194 0.18 10.36 -45.87
N LYS A 195 -0.76 9.42 -45.86
CA LYS A 195 -1.30 8.70 -44.70
C LYS A 195 -0.34 7.66 -44.14
N SER A 196 -0.20 7.64 -42.82
CA SER A 196 -0.04 6.39 -42.05
C SER A 196 -0.50 6.61 -40.61
N PRO A 197 -1.27 5.67 -40.01
CA PRO A 197 -1.67 5.80 -38.62
C PRO A 197 -0.44 5.64 -37.74
N ILE A 198 -0.31 6.53 -36.76
CA ILE A 198 0.66 6.43 -35.67
C ILE A 198 0.28 5.15 -34.90
N LYS A 199 1.07 4.08 -35.08
CA LYS A 199 1.05 2.94 -34.17
C LYS A 199 1.63 3.41 -32.85
N ILE A 200 0.75 3.76 -31.92
CA ILE A 200 1.11 3.79 -30.50
C ILE A 200 1.38 2.34 -30.13
N VAL A 201 2.61 2.07 -29.68
CA VAL A 201 2.97 0.82 -29.02
C VAL A 201 2.02 0.67 -27.84
N GLU A 202 1.06 -0.24 -27.97
CA GLU A 202 0.39 -0.85 -26.83
C GLU A 202 1.47 -1.61 -26.05
N ASP A 203 2.14 -0.91 -25.13
CA ASP A 203 2.55 -1.59 -23.90
C ASP A 203 1.24 -1.85 -23.16
N SER A 204 0.61 -2.97 -23.52
CA SER A 204 -0.39 -3.65 -22.71
C SER A 204 0.27 -3.95 -21.38
N ILE A 205 0.16 -3.02 -20.44
CA ILE A 205 0.27 -3.35 -19.04
C ILE A 205 -0.94 -4.25 -18.79
N ASP A 206 -0.67 -5.55 -18.61
CA ASP A 206 -1.65 -6.51 -18.11
C ASP A 206 -2.25 -5.93 -16.83
N LEU A 207 -3.44 -5.34 -16.98
CA LEU A 207 -4.34 -5.05 -15.88
C LEU A 207 -5.06 -6.36 -15.59
N ASP A 208 -4.33 -7.28 -14.97
CA ASP A 208 -4.93 -8.49 -14.43
C ASP A 208 -6.00 -8.07 -13.43
N THR A 209 -7.24 -8.34 -13.83
CA THR A 209 -8.43 -8.32 -13.01
C THR A 209 -8.29 -9.38 -11.93
N ASP A 210 -7.73 -8.99 -10.79
CA ASP A 210 -8.10 -9.60 -9.52
C ASP A 210 -8.32 -8.50 -8.48
N ASN A 211 -9.47 -8.53 -7.83
CA ASN A 211 -9.95 -7.50 -6.92
C ASN A 211 -9.23 -7.52 -5.55
N GLY A 212 -8.06 -8.15 -5.48
CA GLY A 212 -7.13 -8.07 -4.37
C GLY A 212 -5.84 -7.45 -4.85
N ILE A 213 -5.37 -6.40 -4.17
CA ILE A 213 -3.97 -5.97 -4.31
C ILE A 213 -3.11 -7.21 -4.04
N ASP A 214 -2.40 -7.67 -5.07
CA ASP A 214 -1.51 -8.82 -4.94
C ASP A 214 -0.33 -8.47 -4.04
N TRP A 215 -0.46 -8.86 -2.77
CA TRP A 215 0.59 -8.73 -1.77
C TRP A 215 1.70 -9.76 -2.00
N SER A 216 1.44 -10.86 -2.72
CA SER A 216 2.43 -11.91 -2.98
C SER A 216 3.64 -11.38 -3.76
N ALA A 217 3.44 -10.40 -4.65
CA ALA A 217 4.53 -9.72 -5.36
C ALA A 217 5.45 -8.87 -4.46
N ILE A 218 4.96 -8.41 -3.29
CA ILE A 218 5.78 -7.73 -2.28
C ILE A 218 6.39 -8.77 -1.33
N ASP A 219 5.60 -9.79 -1.02
CA ASP A 219 5.83 -10.92 -0.13
C ASP A 219 6.63 -12.03 -0.84
N THR A 220 7.78 -11.66 -1.43
CA THR A 220 8.92 -12.60 -1.45
C THR A 220 9.45 -12.73 -0.02
N VAL A 221 8.58 -13.18 0.88
CA VAL A 221 8.93 -13.66 2.21
C VAL A 221 9.50 -15.05 1.97
N PRO A 222 10.68 -15.39 2.50
CA PRO A 222 11.01 -16.79 2.66
C PRO A 222 9.86 -17.44 3.44
N GLU A 223 9.42 -18.60 3.01
CA GLU A 223 8.43 -19.48 3.65
C GLU A 223 8.71 -19.59 5.17
N LEU A 224 8.13 -18.69 5.98
CA LEU A 224 8.52 -18.50 7.39
C LEU A 224 7.34 -18.37 8.36
N LEU A 225 6.10 -18.53 7.89
CA LEU A 225 4.90 -18.33 8.70
C LEU A 225 3.84 -19.41 8.46
N ASP A 226 4.23 -20.64 8.11
CA ASP A 226 3.34 -21.79 8.28
C ASP A 226 3.48 -22.33 9.72
N PRO A 227 2.48 -22.15 10.60
CA PRO A 227 2.52 -22.67 11.97
C PRO A 227 2.31 -24.19 12.02
N SER A 228 2.08 -24.85 10.87
CA SER A 228 1.76 -26.27 10.77
C SER A 228 2.89 -27.16 10.24
N VAL A 229 4.06 -26.59 9.90
CA VAL A 229 5.22 -27.39 9.51
C VAL A 229 6.00 -27.80 10.76
N ASP A 230 5.76 -29.04 11.16
CA ASP A 230 6.49 -29.79 12.17
C ASP A 230 8.00 -29.84 11.83
N ARG A 231 8.75 -28.88 12.37
CA ARG A 231 10.22 -28.87 12.37
C ARG A 231 10.68 -29.06 13.80
N ASN A 232 11.02 -30.31 14.13
CA ASN A 232 11.81 -30.75 15.30
C ASN A 232 11.75 -29.78 16.48
N ILE A 233 10.71 -29.95 17.30
CA ILE A 233 10.58 -29.36 18.63
C ILE A 233 11.89 -29.62 19.39
N PRO A 234 12.67 -28.59 19.77
CA PRO A 234 13.79 -28.79 20.67
C PRO A 234 13.18 -29.22 22.01
N THR A 235 13.51 -30.43 22.44
CA THR A 235 13.16 -30.92 23.77
C THR A 235 13.62 -29.87 24.80
N THR A 236 12.86 -29.70 25.88
CA THR A 236 13.08 -28.72 26.95
C THR A 236 14.52 -28.62 27.47
N GLN A 237 15.33 -29.67 27.28
CA GLN A 237 16.75 -29.71 27.58
C GLN A 237 17.62 -28.77 26.70
N SER A 238 17.26 -28.57 25.42
CA SER A 238 18.01 -27.67 24.52
C SER A 238 17.77 -26.19 24.82
N ILE A 239 16.67 -25.86 25.50
CA ILE A 239 16.35 -24.49 25.95
C ILE A 239 17.08 -24.22 27.28
N THR A 240 17.16 -25.21 28.18
CA THR A 240 17.97 -25.07 29.40
C THR A 240 19.45 -24.90 29.10
N ASP A 241 19.97 -25.53 28.05
CA ASP A 241 21.38 -25.34 27.64
C ASP A 241 21.62 -23.94 27.04
N ALA A 242 20.68 -23.40 26.27
CA ALA A 242 20.76 -22.01 25.77
C ALA A 242 20.58 -20.95 26.88
N ILE A 243 19.77 -21.25 27.90
CA ILE A 243 19.61 -20.41 29.10
C ILE A 243 20.85 -20.51 30.00
N ASN A 244 21.45 -21.70 30.15
CA ASN A 244 22.68 -21.88 30.92
C ASN A 244 23.90 -21.24 30.22
N GLU A 245 23.96 -21.27 28.88
CA GLU A 245 24.91 -20.45 28.13
C GLU A 245 24.66 -18.95 28.32
N ALA A 246 23.40 -18.51 28.47
CA ALA A 246 23.10 -17.13 28.84
C ALA A 246 23.51 -16.75 30.28
N VAL A 247 23.45 -17.69 31.23
CA VAL A 247 23.96 -17.53 32.61
C VAL A 247 25.49 -17.47 32.64
N ILE A 248 26.20 -18.13 31.72
CA ILE A 248 27.67 -18.01 31.59
C ILE A 248 28.09 -16.61 31.06
N ILE A 249 27.17 -15.87 30.42
CA ILE A 249 27.42 -14.49 29.95
C ILE A 249 27.28 -13.46 31.09
N GLU A 250 26.80 -13.85 32.28
CA GLU A 250 26.70 -12.96 33.45
C GLU A 250 28.06 -12.34 33.85
N GLN A 251 29.19 -12.97 33.53
CA GLN A 251 30.52 -12.43 33.84
C GLN A 251 31.14 -11.54 32.74
N GLN A 252 30.50 -11.39 31.58
CA GLN A 252 31.03 -10.56 30.49
C GLN A 252 30.20 -9.30 30.19
N ASN A 253 28.94 -9.21 30.64
CA ASN A 253 28.05 -8.09 30.36
C ASN A 253 28.08 -6.93 31.36
N GLU A 254 28.85 -6.99 32.45
CA GLU A 254 29.17 -5.79 33.25
C GLU A 254 29.97 -4.74 32.44
N ARG A 255 30.36 -5.04 31.19
CA ARG A 255 31.15 -4.16 30.33
C ARG A 255 30.37 -3.18 29.45
N ASP A 256 29.04 -3.28 29.34
CA ASP A 256 28.25 -2.37 28.50
C ASP A 256 27.24 -1.52 29.30
N GLY A 257 27.68 -1.00 30.46
CA GLY A 257 27.16 0.24 31.07
C GLY A 257 25.65 0.40 31.31
N GLY A 258 24.84 -0.66 31.24
CA GLY A 258 23.38 -0.56 31.34
C GLY A 258 22.70 0.01 30.08
N ILE A 259 23.31 -0.07 28.90
CA ILE A 259 22.73 0.48 27.66
C ILE A 259 21.99 -0.62 26.89
N ALA A 260 20.70 -0.44 26.64
CA ALA A 260 19.92 -1.34 25.78
C ALA A 260 20.11 -0.95 24.31
N ARG A 261 20.68 -1.85 23.49
CA ARG A 261 20.97 -1.64 22.06
C ARG A 261 20.30 -2.67 21.16
N GLY A 262 19.92 -2.27 19.95
CA GLY A 262 19.41 -3.19 18.93
C GLY A 262 18.12 -3.88 19.37
N ASN A 263 18.09 -5.22 19.35
CA ASN A 263 16.92 -6.01 19.75
C ASN A 263 16.58 -5.88 21.24
N ASP A 264 17.56 -5.55 22.08
CA ASP A 264 17.38 -5.39 23.52
C ASP A 264 16.70 -4.06 23.88
N ALA A 265 16.78 -3.07 22.97
CA ALA A 265 16.12 -1.78 23.11
C ALA A 265 14.62 -1.80 22.76
N LEU A 266 14.15 -2.87 22.11
CA LEU A 266 12.75 -3.05 21.76
C LEU A 266 11.94 -3.53 22.98
N THR A 267 10.64 -3.25 23.01
CA THR A 267 9.74 -3.84 24.01
C THR A 267 9.53 -5.34 23.75
N LEU A 268 9.06 -6.07 24.76
CA LEU A 268 8.81 -7.51 24.66
C LEU A 268 7.82 -7.89 23.55
N LEU A 269 6.81 -7.07 23.31
CA LEU A 269 5.86 -7.32 22.21
C LEU A 269 6.33 -6.75 20.87
N GLU A 270 7.28 -5.82 20.87
CA GLU A 270 7.93 -5.35 19.65
C GLU A 270 8.95 -6.38 19.15
N ASN A 271 9.76 -6.97 20.01
CA ASN A 271 10.79 -7.91 19.55
C ASN A 271 10.14 -9.20 19.02
N ARG A 272 10.51 -9.59 17.79
CA ARG A 272 9.92 -10.73 17.08
C ARG A 272 10.07 -12.05 17.85
N SER A 273 11.21 -12.28 18.51
CA SER A 273 11.45 -13.54 19.22
C SER A 273 10.55 -13.66 20.46
N THR A 274 10.47 -12.59 21.25
CA THR A 274 9.63 -12.53 22.46
C THR A 274 8.14 -12.47 22.12
N TYR A 275 7.78 -11.82 21.01
CA TYR A 275 6.43 -11.84 20.46
C TYR A 275 5.97 -13.26 20.08
N ILE A 276 6.82 -14.04 19.38
CA ILE A 276 6.49 -15.44 19.04
C ILE A 276 6.27 -16.27 20.31
N LEU A 277 7.14 -16.10 21.32
CA LEU A 277 6.99 -16.80 22.59
C LEU A 277 5.72 -16.36 23.34
N PHE A 278 5.36 -15.09 23.29
CA PHE A 278 4.08 -14.59 23.82
C PHE A 278 2.89 -15.24 23.11
N MET A 279 2.92 -15.32 21.77
CA MET A 279 1.87 -15.97 20.98
C MET A 279 1.74 -17.46 21.28
N ASN A 280 2.86 -18.15 21.49
CA ASN A 280 2.87 -19.55 21.91
C ASN A 280 2.28 -19.73 23.33
N ASN A 281 2.60 -18.82 24.24
CA ASN A 281 2.03 -18.80 25.60
C ASN A 281 0.51 -18.62 25.57
N LEU A 282 0.01 -17.68 24.75
CA LEU A 282 -1.42 -17.51 24.55
C LEU A 282 -2.08 -18.76 23.95
N ASN A 283 -1.43 -19.44 23.01
CA ASN A 283 -2.00 -20.61 22.33
C ASN A 283 -2.12 -21.77 23.32
N ARG A 284 -1.10 -21.91 24.17
CA ARG A 284 -1.11 -22.88 25.27
C ARG A 284 -2.26 -22.63 26.24
N LEU A 285 -2.49 -21.38 26.66
CA LEU A 285 -3.63 -21.05 27.51
C LEU A 285 -4.98 -21.27 26.82
N GLN A 286 -5.09 -20.89 25.55
CA GLN A 286 -6.31 -21.09 24.75
C GLN A 286 -6.65 -22.57 24.62
N SER A 287 -5.67 -23.39 24.26
CA SER A 287 -5.81 -24.84 24.11
C SER A 287 -6.21 -25.49 25.44
N PHE A 288 -5.57 -25.07 26.54
CA PHE A 288 -5.93 -25.49 27.89
C PHE A 288 -7.38 -25.14 28.25
N LEU A 289 -7.82 -23.89 28.04
CA LEU A 289 -9.20 -23.49 28.36
C LEU A 289 -10.23 -24.23 27.49
N ARG A 290 -9.93 -24.45 26.21
CA ARG A 290 -10.79 -25.25 25.31
C ARG A 290 -10.91 -26.70 25.81
N GLN A 291 -9.80 -27.28 26.26
CA GLN A 291 -9.80 -28.60 26.87
C GLN A 291 -10.67 -28.62 28.13
N CYS A 292 -10.46 -27.69 29.07
CA CYS A 292 -11.28 -27.61 30.29
C CYS A 292 -12.78 -27.46 30.00
N LEU A 293 -13.15 -26.61 29.03
CA LEU A 293 -14.54 -26.43 28.62
C LEU A 293 -15.15 -27.71 28.02
N SER A 294 -14.38 -28.47 27.24
CA SER A 294 -14.83 -29.75 26.69
C SER A 294 -15.07 -30.78 27.79
N GLU A 295 -14.21 -30.81 28.81
CA GLU A 295 -14.32 -31.69 29.98
C GLU A 295 -15.49 -31.30 30.90
N CYS A 296 -15.84 -30.01 30.99
CA CYS A 296 -17.05 -29.55 31.68
C CYS A 296 -18.34 -29.96 30.97
N ASN A 297 -18.35 -29.96 29.63
CA ASN A 297 -19.53 -30.27 28.81
C ASN A 297 -19.80 -31.78 28.70
N ILE A 298 -18.76 -32.61 28.76
CA ILE A 298 -18.89 -34.06 28.82
C ILE A 298 -19.20 -34.41 30.28
N ASN A 299 -20.49 -34.38 30.65
CA ASN A 299 -21.04 -34.78 31.97
C ASN A 299 -20.03 -35.58 32.79
N GLY A 300 -19.42 -34.89 33.76
CA GLY A 300 -18.20 -35.27 34.46
C GLY A 300 -18.00 -36.77 34.56
N THR A 301 -16.94 -37.28 33.91
CA THR A 301 -16.42 -38.59 34.26
C THR A 301 -16.30 -38.60 35.78
N ILE A 302 -16.93 -39.56 36.46
CA ILE A 302 -16.97 -39.63 37.94
C ILE A 302 -15.57 -39.47 38.56
N LEU A 303 -14.55 -39.91 37.82
CA LEU A 303 -13.13 -39.71 38.13
C LEU A 303 -12.71 -38.24 38.14
N MET A 304 -13.14 -37.43 37.18
CA MET A 304 -12.81 -36.01 37.13
C MET A 304 -13.50 -35.23 38.24
N THR A 305 -14.76 -35.55 38.58
CA THR A 305 -15.43 -34.97 39.76
C THR A 305 -14.71 -35.35 41.06
N PHE A 306 -14.21 -36.58 41.17
CA PHE A 306 -13.47 -37.05 42.35
C PHE A 306 -12.07 -36.41 42.45
N ILE A 307 -11.37 -36.28 41.32
CA ILE A 307 -10.07 -35.60 41.25
C ILE A 307 -10.26 -34.10 41.49
N MET A 308 -11.32 -33.47 41.02
CA MET A 308 -11.58 -32.05 41.28
C MET A 308 -11.99 -31.76 42.73
N GLN A 309 -12.57 -32.72 43.46
CA GLN A 309 -12.99 -32.54 44.87
C GLN A 309 -11.82 -32.27 45.83
N ASN A 310 -10.61 -32.69 45.47
CA ASN A 310 -9.38 -32.39 46.22
C ASN A 310 -8.59 -31.21 45.64
N ALA A 311 -9.07 -30.57 44.57
CA ALA A 311 -8.43 -29.41 43.97
C ALA A 311 -8.58 -28.15 44.86
N PRO A 312 -7.66 -27.20 44.77
CA PRO A 312 -7.81 -25.88 45.38
C PRO A 312 -9.16 -25.22 45.05
N PHE A 313 -9.73 -24.47 46.00
CA PHE A 313 -11.00 -23.76 45.83
C PHE A 313 -11.03 -22.84 44.60
N SER A 314 -9.88 -22.30 44.24
CA SER A 314 -9.67 -21.45 43.07
C SER A 314 -9.83 -22.19 41.74
N ILE A 315 -9.73 -23.52 41.73
CA ILE A 315 -10.04 -24.40 40.58
C ILE A 315 -11.49 -24.87 40.66
N GLN A 316 -11.96 -25.27 41.85
CA GLN A 316 -13.32 -25.81 42.05
C GLN A 316 -14.43 -24.80 41.80
N ASN A 317 -14.21 -23.53 42.17
CA ASN A 317 -15.24 -22.49 42.06
C ASN A 317 -15.34 -21.89 40.64
N LYS A 318 -14.51 -22.32 39.69
CA LYS A 318 -14.58 -21.81 38.32
C LYS A 318 -15.75 -22.44 37.58
N THR A 319 -16.66 -21.60 37.14
CA THR A 319 -17.82 -22.03 36.37
C THR A 319 -17.48 -22.13 34.88
N GLU A 320 -18.30 -22.88 34.13
CA GLU A 320 -18.21 -22.92 32.67
C GLU A 320 -18.29 -21.51 32.05
N ASN A 321 -19.07 -20.62 32.66
CA ASN A 321 -19.16 -19.22 32.23
C ASN A 321 -17.85 -18.47 32.44
N ASP A 322 -17.16 -18.66 33.57
CA ASP A 322 -15.85 -18.04 33.81
C ASP A 322 -14.82 -18.51 32.77
N LEU A 323 -14.78 -19.81 32.47
CA LEU A 323 -13.90 -20.37 31.45
C LEU A 323 -14.21 -19.81 30.06
N LYS A 324 -15.49 -19.63 29.71
CA LYS A 324 -15.89 -18.94 28.46
C LYS A 324 -15.43 -17.49 28.44
N THR A 325 -15.56 -16.75 29.54
CA THR A 325 -15.09 -15.34 29.60
C THR A 325 -13.58 -15.25 29.41
N TYR A 326 -12.82 -16.19 29.98
CA TYR A 326 -11.37 -16.28 29.80
C TYR A 326 -10.97 -16.61 28.38
N LEU A 327 -11.67 -17.56 27.75
CA LEU A 327 -11.43 -17.90 26.36
C LEU A 327 -11.74 -16.73 25.43
N LEU A 328 -12.88 -16.04 25.62
CA LEU A 328 -13.23 -14.85 24.85
C LEU A 328 -12.21 -13.72 25.02
N ALA A 329 -11.62 -13.56 26.20
CA ALA A 329 -10.56 -12.58 26.43
C ALA A 329 -9.30 -12.91 25.61
N ILE A 330 -8.87 -14.18 25.59
CA ILE A 330 -7.72 -14.61 24.77
C ILE A 330 -8.03 -14.51 23.27
N ASP A 331 -9.23 -14.91 22.85
CA ASP A 331 -9.67 -14.78 21.45
C ASP A 331 -9.73 -13.31 21.00
N SER A 332 -10.12 -12.40 21.89
CA SER A 332 -10.09 -10.95 21.64
C SER A 332 -8.66 -10.42 21.50
N ILE A 333 -7.71 -10.92 22.28
CA ILE A 333 -6.29 -10.56 22.14
C ILE A 333 -5.76 -11.07 20.80
N TYR A 334 -6.10 -12.30 20.44
CA TYR A 334 -5.74 -12.89 19.15
C TYR A 334 -6.28 -12.09 17.98
N SER A 335 -7.56 -11.71 17.97
CA SER A 335 -8.13 -10.96 16.86
C SER A 335 -7.47 -9.58 16.69
N GLN A 336 -7.13 -8.91 17.80
CA GLN A 336 -6.44 -7.62 17.76
C GLN A 336 -4.99 -7.76 17.27
N ILE A 337 -4.28 -8.80 17.70
CA ILE A 337 -2.85 -9.02 17.37
C ILE A 337 -2.63 -9.68 16.00
N LEU A 338 -3.49 -10.62 15.59
CA LEU A 338 -3.45 -11.29 14.27
C LEU A 338 -4.11 -10.46 13.16
N THR A 339 -4.40 -9.19 13.40
CA THR A 339 -4.88 -8.34 12.31
C THR A 339 -3.76 -8.20 11.27
N LYS A 340 -4.08 -8.35 9.98
CA LYS A 340 -3.11 -8.18 8.86
C LYS A 340 -2.30 -6.89 8.96
N GLN A 341 -2.86 -5.86 9.58
CA GLN A 341 -2.19 -4.60 9.89
C GLN A 341 -0.98 -4.78 10.82
N PHE A 342 -1.11 -5.54 11.91
CA PHE A 342 -0.01 -5.77 12.85
C PHE A 342 1.14 -6.50 12.16
N GLU A 343 0.84 -7.54 11.39
CA GLU A 343 1.83 -8.27 10.60
C GLU A 343 2.58 -7.34 9.62
N ARG A 344 1.85 -6.50 8.88
CA ARG A 344 2.46 -5.52 7.97
C ARG A 344 3.31 -4.47 8.69
N LEU A 345 2.93 -4.04 9.89
CA LEU A 345 3.72 -3.11 10.70
C LEU A 345 5.02 -3.74 11.18
N PHE A 346 4.99 -5.02 11.60
CA PHE A 346 6.20 -5.77 11.91
C PHE A 346 7.09 -5.93 10.67
N LEU A 347 6.52 -6.29 9.51
CA LEU A 347 7.27 -6.43 8.26
C LEU A 347 7.90 -5.10 7.81
N MET A 348 7.17 -3.99 7.93
CA MET A 348 7.64 -2.66 7.56
C MET A 348 8.80 -2.19 8.44
N ARG A 349 8.76 -2.55 9.73
CA ARG A 349 9.82 -2.26 10.69
C ARG A 349 11.04 -3.18 10.50
N ASP A 350 10.81 -4.49 10.35
CA ASP A 350 11.87 -5.49 10.28
C ASP A 350 12.61 -5.46 8.94
N SER A 351 11.98 -4.97 7.87
CA SER A 351 12.54 -4.95 6.52
C SER A 351 12.42 -3.57 5.86
N SER A 352 13.55 -2.84 5.81
CA SER A 352 13.67 -1.59 5.03
C SER A 352 13.26 -1.80 3.57
N LYS A 353 13.58 -2.97 2.99
CA LYS A 353 13.23 -3.31 1.61
C LYS A 353 11.73 -3.39 1.38
N TYR A 354 10.98 -3.91 2.36
CA TYR A 354 9.52 -3.96 2.30
C TYR A 354 8.94 -2.53 2.28
N ARG A 355 9.42 -1.66 3.17
CA ARG A 355 9.04 -0.25 3.22
C ARG A 355 9.36 0.48 1.91
N GLU A 356 10.55 0.28 1.35
CA GLU A 356 10.94 0.89 0.07
C GLU A 356 10.06 0.43 -1.09
N ARG A 357 9.76 -0.87 -1.19
CA ARG A 357 8.82 -1.40 -2.21
C ARG A 357 7.42 -0.83 -2.04
N LEU A 358 6.95 -0.70 -0.80
CA LEU A 358 5.64 -0.12 -0.51
C LEU A 358 5.59 1.36 -0.94
N LEU A 359 6.61 2.16 -0.58
CA LEU A 359 6.75 3.55 -1.00
C LEU A 359 6.80 3.67 -2.52
N GLN A 360 7.56 2.81 -3.21
CA GLN A 360 7.61 2.77 -4.66
C GLN A 360 6.23 2.46 -5.27
N LYS A 361 5.45 1.54 -4.70
CA LYS A 361 4.08 1.26 -5.16
C LYS A 361 3.17 2.48 -5.04
N PHE A 362 3.24 3.22 -3.92
CA PHE A 362 2.49 4.47 -3.77
C PHE A 362 2.94 5.53 -4.79
N GLN A 363 4.26 5.73 -4.92
CA GLN A 363 4.83 6.68 -5.89
C GLN A 363 4.46 6.33 -7.33
N GLN A 364 4.49 5.06 -7.71
CA GLN A 364 4.07 4.59 -9.04
C GLN A 364 2.61 4.94 -9.34
N LYS A 365 1.70 4.73 -8.37
CA LYS A 365 0.29 5.10 -8.55
C LYS A 365 0.10 6.62 -8.68
N THR A 366 0.74 7.40 -7.81
CA THR A 366 0.66 8.87 -7.87
C THR A 366 1.21 9.42 -9.19
N THR A 367 2.40 8.98 -9.61
CA THR A 367 3.02 9.40 -10.87
C THR A 367 2.18 8.99 -12.09
N THR A 368 1.55 7.82 -12.05
CA THR A 368 0.64 7.38 -13.14
C THR A 368 -0.62 8.25 -13.20
N ILE A 369 -1.21 8.59 -12.05
CA ILE A 369 -2.36 9.52 -11.98
C ILE A 369 -1.97 10.89 -12.53
N GLU A 370 -0.83 11.43 -12.11
CA GLU A 370 -0.34 12.74 -12.58
C GLU A 370 -0.09 12.77 -14.09
N ARG A 371 0.55 11.72 -14.62
CA ARG A 371 0.78 11.57 -16.06
C ARG A 371 -0.53 11.49 -16.84
N ASN A 372 -1.49 10.70 -16.37
CA ASN A 372 -2.79 10.58 -17.04
C ASN A 372 -3.57 11.89 -16.98
N ARG A 373 -3.53 12.62 -15.85
CA ARG A 373 -4.13 13.96 -15.72
C ARG A 373 -3.46 14.98 -16.63
N TYR A 374 -2.15 14.91 -16.83
CA TYR A 374 -1.45 15.75 -17.79
C TYR A 374 -1.94 15.49 -19.22
N LEU A 375 -1.98 14.22 -19.65
CA LEU A 375 -2.48 13.83 -20.97
C LEU A 375 -3.95 14.24 -21.17
N GLN A 376 -4.77 14.10 -20.12
CA GLN A 376 -6.17 14.51 -20.14
C GLN A 376 -6.30 16.00 -20.49
N ARG A 377 -5.49 16.87 -19.87
CA ARG A 377 -5.47 18.31 -20.19
C ARG A 377 -5.02 18.58 -21.62
N GLU A 378 -4.04 17.85 -22.14
CA GLU A 378 -3.62 18.01 -23.55
C GLU A 378 -4.74 17.65 -24.53
N TYR A 379 -5.49 16.57 -24.26
CA TYR A 379 -6.65 16.19 -25.06
C TYR A 379 -7.79 17.21 -24.95
N ASP A 380 -8.01 17.81 -23.77
CA ASP A 380 -8.98 18.90 -23.60
C ASP A 380 -8.61 20.14 -24.39
N GLU A 381 -7.35 20.58 -24.31
CA GLU A 381 -6.86 21.71 -25.10
C GLU A 381 -6.99 21.46 -26.59
N LYS A 382 -6.64 20.25 -27.05
CA LYS A 382 -6.78 19.86 -28.46
C LYS A 382 -8.25 19.85 -28.89
N THR A 383 -9.14 19.35 -28.05
CA THR A 383 -10.60 19.36 -28.27
C THR A 383 -11.13 20.80 -28.39
N GLN A 384 -10.66 21.71 -27.52
CA GLN A 384 -11.02 23.13 -27.59
C GLN A 384 -10.51 23.81 -28.87
N ARG A 385 -9.28 23.49 -29.30
CA ARG A 385 -8.73 24.00 -30.58
C ARG A 385 -9.56 23.50 -31.77
N CYS A 386 -9.86 22.19 -31.83
CA CYS A 386 -10.73 21.65 -32.88
C CYS A 386 -12.13 22.29 -32.88
N ASN A 387 -12.71 22.58 -31.71
CA ASN A 387 -13.99 23.29 -31.64
C ASN A 387 -13.92 24.72 -32.20
N LYS A 388 -12.83 25.47 -31.91
CA LYS A 388 -12.62 26.81 -32.48
C LYS A 388 -12.48 26.74 -34.00
N ASP A 389 -11.65 25.83 -34.50
CA ASP A 389 -11.44 25.62 -35.94
C ASP A 389 -12.74 25.22 -36.64
N GLU A 390 -13.55 24.35 -36.02
CA GLU A 390 -14.86 23.95 -36.54
C GLU A 390 -15.81 25.15 -36.67
N ILE A 391 -15.85 26.03 -35.66
CA ILE A 391 -16.68 27.24 -35.67
C ILE A 391 -16.22 28.19 -36.78
N GLU A 392 -14.91 28.45 -36.90
CA GLU A 392 -14.36 29.32 -37.94
C GLU A 392 -14.65 28.78 -39.35
N LEU A 393 -14.46 27.47 -39.57
CA LEU A 393 -14.74 26.84 -40.85
C LEU A 393 -16.23 26.87 -41.19
N LYS A 394 -17.11 26.65 -40.21
CA LYS A 394 -18.57 26.79 -40.39
C LYS A 394 -18.97 28.22 -40.74
N GLN A 395 -18.36 29.23 -40.10
CA GLN A 395 -18.60 30.63 -40.44
C GLN A 395 -18.14 30.96 -41.87
N LYS A 396 -16.92 30.56 -42.25
CA LYS A 396 -16.39 30.71 -43.62
C LYS A 396 -17.29 30.03 -44.65
N LEU A 397 -17.74 28.80 -44.35
CA LEU A 397 -18.66 28.05 -45.20
C LEU A 397 -20.00 28.79 -45.38
N ASN A 398 -20.58 29.32 -44.30
CA ASN A 398 -21.84 30.07 -44.37
C ASN A 398 -21.71 31.36 -45.21
N LEU A 399 -20.62 32.11 -45.02
CA LEU A 399 -20.32 33.30 -45.83
C LEU A 399 -20.16 32.94 -47.32
N LEU A 400 -19.41 31.87 -47.61
CA LEU A 400 -19.20 31.40 -48.96
C LEU A 400 -20.51 30.95 -49.62
N ILE A 401 -21.37 30.23 -48.89
CA ILE A 401 -22.70 29.83 -49.38
C ILE A 401 -23.57 31.06 -49.66
N HIS A 402 -23.58 32.04 -48.77
CA HIS A 402 -24.34 33.28 -48.97
C HIS A 402 -23.86 34.06 -50.21
N TYR A 403 -22.54 34.24 -50.34
CA TYR A 403 -21.93 34.88 -51.51
C TYR A 403 -22.23 34.13 -52.81
N THR A 404 -22.15 32.80 -52.78
CA THR A 404 -22.44 31.93 -53.94
C THR A 404 -23.92 31.99 -54.34
N LYS A 405 -24.85 32.13 -53.38
CA LYS A 405 -26.27 32.36 -53.67
C LYS A 405 -26.50 33.71 -54.33
N HIS A 406 -25.89 34.77 -53.80
CA HIS A 406 -25.99 36.11 -54.38
C HIS A 406 -25.44 36.16 -55.82
N LEU A 407 -24.30 35.51 -56.09
CA LEU A 407 -23.75 35.37 -57.45
C LEU A 407 -24.63 34.56 -58.41
N LYS A 408 -25.54 33.73 -57.90
CA LYS A 408 -26.50 32.96 -58.72
C LYS A 408 -27.74 33.80 -59.07
N GLU A 409 -28.06 34.80 -58.25
CA GLU A 409 -29.22 35.68 -58.43
C GLU A 409 -28.92 36.88 -59.34
N GLN A 410 -27.64 37.28 -59.46
CA GLN A 410 -27.12 38.25 -60.43
C GLN A 410 -26.99 37.65 -61.82
#